data_AF-A0A9X7JNP7-F1
#
_entry.id   AF-A0A9X7JNP7-F1
#
_cell.length_a   1.000
_cell.length_b   1.000
_cell.length_c   1.000
_cell.angle_alpha   90.00
_cell.angle_beta   90.00
_cell.angle_gamma   90.00
#
_symmetry.space_group_name_H-M   'P 1'
#
loop_
_entity.id
_entity.type
_entity.pdbx_description
1 polymer ?
#
loop_
_entity_poly.entity_id
_entity_poly.type
_entity_poly.pdbx_seq_one_letter_code
_entity_poly.pdbx_strand_id
1 'polypeptide(L)'
;MSLAGLSRLVHYTKGYLSRVETGEKPMTPEVARRCEEVLGAGGVLTRLVPEPDGGRRTARGGLLEVCPYRGLAAFDAADAGWFFGRDRATAALVRQLTERLDGSGPTAVVAASGTGKTSLLRAGLVPELRRGVLPVPGSSRWPVVTMHPGEQPVGELLSRLADATAADPDHLRRALTGGGTGALARAVHAALNRRPR
;
A
#
# COMPACT_ATOMS: atom_id res chain seq x y z
N MET A 1 -11.86 -26.51 8.30
CA MET A 1 -12.43 -25.24 7.77
C MET A 1 -12.72 -25.44 6.29
N SER A 2 -13.88 -25.02 5.76
CA SER A 2 -14.16 -25.17 4.32
C SER A 2 -13.51 -24.04 3.51
N LEU A 3 -13.23 -24.28 2.23
CA LEU A 3 -12.63 -23.27 1.34
C LEU A 3 -13.50 -22.01 1.21
N ALA A 4 -14.82 -22.17 1.30
CA ALA A 4 -15.78 -21.05 1.33
C ALA A 4 -15.79 -20.30 2.67
N GLY A 5 -15.38 -20.94 3.76
CA GLY A 5 -15.12 -20.30 5.05
C GLY A 5 -13.82 -19.51 5.02
N LEU A 6 -12.75 -20.12 4.52
CA LEU A 6 -11.43 -19.48 4.39
C LEU A 6 -11.49 -18.25 3.48
N SER A 7 -12.16 -18.37 2.31
CA SER A 7 -12.37 -17.29 1.34
C SER A 7 -12.93 -16.00 1.95
N ARG A 8 -13.87 -16.12 2.90
CA ARG A 8 -14.47 -14.98 3.60
C ARG A 8 -13.49 -14.32 4.58
N LEU A 9 -12.60 -15.10 5.19
CA LEU A 9 -11.68 -14.63 6.21
C LEU A 9 -10.39 -14.04 5.63
N VAL A 10 -9.90 -14.55 4.49
CA VAL A 10 -8.66 -14.06 3.86
C VAL A 10 -8.91 -13.02 2.76
N HIS A 11 -10.19 -12.72 2.48
CA HIS A 11 -10.67 -11.79 1.46
C HIS A 11 -10.15 -12.09 0.03
N TYR A 12 -10.13 -13.37 -0.33
CA TYR A 12 -9.89 -13.86 -1.69
C TYR A 12 -11.06 -14.70 -2.16
N THR A 13 -11.32 -14.71 -3.47
CA THR A 13 -12.44 -15.50 -4.01
C THR A 13 -12.20 -17.00 -3.83
N LYS A 14 -13.27 -17.77 -3.61
CA LYS A 14 -13.20 -19.24 -3.54
C LYS A 14 -12.49 -19.84 -4.76
N GLY A 15 -12.76 -19.33 -5.97
CA GLY A 15 -12.11 -19.78 -7.20
C GLY A 15 -10.63 -19.39 -7.32
N TYR A 16 -10.18 -18.34 -6.62
CA TYR A 16 -8.75 -18.03 -6.52
C TYR A 16 -8.05 -19.01 -5.56
N LEU A 17 -8.60 -19.22 -4.37
CA LEU A 17 -8.04 -20.15 -3.39
C LEU A 17 -8.06 -21.60 -3.87
N SER A 18 -9.08 -21.99 -4.63
CA SER A 18 -9.18 -23.33 -5.21
C SER A 18 -8.05 -23.60 -6.20
N ARG A 19 -7.67 -22.62 -7.02
CA ARG A 19 -6.54 -22.74 -7.95
C ARG A 19 -5.19 -22.76 -7.25
N VAL A 20 -5.10 -22.14 -6.07
CA VAL A 20 -3.92 -22.24 -5.21
C VAL A 20 -3.83 -23.64 -4.60
N GLU A 21 -4.94 -24.19 -4.11
CA GLU A 21 -5.03 -25.54 -3.55
C GLU A 21 -4.71 -26.64 -4.58
N THR A 22 -5.17 -26.49 -5.82
CA THR A 22 -4.88 -27.45 -6.92
C THR A 22 -3.51 -27.26 -7.57
N GLY A 23 -2.73 -26.26 -7.14
CA GLY A 23 -1.41 -25.95 -7.71
C GLY A 23 -1.44 -25.24 -9.07
N GLU A 24 -2.61 -24.91 -9.61
CA GLU A 24 -2.75 -24.15 -10.86
C GLU A 24 -2.25 -22.71 -10.77
N LYS A 25 -2.22 -22.14 -9.56
CA LYS A 25 -1.74 -20.77 -9.32
C LYS A 25 -0.82 -20.70 -8.11
N PRO A 26 0.35 -20.07 -8.20
CA PRO A 26 1.26 -19.96 -7.06
C PRO A 26 0.64 -19.10 -5.95
N MET A 27 0.83 -19.55 -4.71
CA MET A 27 0.43 -18.81 -3.51
C MET A 27 1.36 -17.61 -3.30
N THR A 28 0.79 -16.42 -3.14
CA THR A 28 1.59 -15.21 -2.88
C THR A 28 1.87 -15.04 -1.38
N PRO A 29 2.96 -14.34 -0.99
CA PRO A 29 3.31 -14.14 0.41
C PRO A 29 2.24 -13.40 1.22
N GLU A 30 1.49 -12.52 0.57
CA GLU A 30 0.35 -11.82 1.16
C GLU A 30 -0.83 -12.76 1.43
N VAL A 31 -1.13 -13.67 0.51
CA VAL A 31 -2.16 -14.71 0.71
C VAL A 31 -1.74 -15.66 1.83
N ALA A 32 -0.46 -16.08 1.85
CA ALA A 32 0.05 -16.95 2.91
C ALA A 32 -0.06 -16.33 4.29
N ARG A 33 0.35 -15.06 4.48
CA ARG A 33 0.24 -14.38 5.78
C ARG A 33 -1.21 -14.27 6.26
N ARG A 34 -2.17 -14.00 5.37
CA ARG A 34 -3.58 -13.95 5.75
C ARG A 34 -4.14 -15.34 6.08
N CYS A 35 -3.78 -16.36 5.31
CA CYS A 35 -4.13 -17.73 5.65
C CYS A 35 -3.52 -18.16 6.99
N GLU A 36 -2.31 -17.69 7.30
CA GLU A 36 -1.58 -17.93 8.54
C GLU A 36 -2.32 -17.36 9.76
N GLU A 37 -2.74 -16.09 9.68
CA GLU A 37 -3.52 -15.40 10.72
C GLU A 37 -4.86 -16.09 11.00
N VAL A 38 -5.49 -16.63 9.95
CA VAL A 38 -6.82 -17.26 10.05
C VAL A 38 -6.74 -18.73 10.50
N LEU A 39 -5.72 -19.47 10.06
CA LEU A 39 -5.57 -20.90 10.32
C LEU A 39 -4.71 -21.19 11.56
N GLY A 40 -3.99 -20.20 12.07
CA GLY A 40 -3.06 -20.37 13.20
C GLY A 40 -1.93 -21.35 12.88
N ALA A 41 -1.43 -21.37 11.65
CA ALA A 41 -0.53 -22.42 11.14
C ALA A 41 0.95 -22.27 11.59
N GLY A 42 1.26 -21.47 12.61
CA GLY A 42 2.61 -21.31 13.19
C GLY A 42 3.71 -20.81 12.24
N GLY A 43 3.35 -20.13 11.16
CA GLY A 43 4.23 -19.63 10.10
C GLY A 43 4.53 -20.65 9.00
N VAL A 44 3.89 -21.83 9.00
CA VAL A 44 4.15 -22.91 8.03
C VAL A 44 3.76 -22.47 6.61
N LEU A 45 2.65 -21.75 6.43
CA LEU A 45 2.22 -21.32 5.10
C LEU A 45 3.14 -20.24 4.54
N THR A 46 3.66 -19.38 5.42
CA THR A 46 4.64 -18.35 5.05
C THR A 46 5.97 -18.98 4.63
N ARG A 47 6.40 -20.08 5.27
CA ARG A 47 7.63 -20.81 4.91
C ARG A 47 7.51 -21.62 3.62
N LEU A 48 6.29 -22.04 3.26
CA LEU A 48 6.02 -22.83 2.06
C LEU A 48 5.82 -21.96 0.81
N VAL A 49 5.50 -20.68 1.00
CA VAL A 49 5.51 -19.72 -0.12
C VAL A 49 6.95 -19.37 -0.43
N PRO A 50 7.39 -19.51 -1.70
CA PRO A 50 8.63 -18.87 -2.10
C PRO A 50 8.48 -17.37 -1.82
N GLU A 51 9.24 -16.87 -0.85
CA GLU A 51 9.44 -15.42 -0.67
C GLU A 51 9.61 -14.83 -2.07
N PRO A 52 8.92 -13.73 -2.39
CA PRO A 52 9.01 -13.15 -3.72
C PRO A 52 10.48 -12.79 -3.85
N ASP A 53 11.21 -13.55 -4.67
CA ASP A 53 12.65 -13.61 -4.65
C ASP A 53 13.17 -12.19 -4.86
N GLY A 54 13.43 -11.51 -3.75
CA GLY A 54 13.94 -10.16 -3.68
C GLY A 54 15.41 -10.26 -3.99
N GLY A 55 15.72 -10.66 -5.23
CA GLY A 55 17.06 -10.79 -5.77
C GLY A 55 18.03 -11.53 -4.86
N ARG A 56 17.62 -12.57 -4.13
CA ARG A 56 18.57 -13.31 -3.30
C ARG A 56 18.52 -14.78 -3.59
N ARG A 57 19.25 -15.19 -4.63
CA ARG A 57 19.77 -16.57 -4.65
C ARG A 57 21.24 -16.69 -4.97
N THR A 58 21.85 -17.47 -4.07
CA THR A 58 23.15 -18.13 -4.12
C THR A 58 24.39 -17.25 -4.11
N ALA A 59 24.95 -17.09 -2.90
CA ALA A 59 26.36 -16.84 -2.74
C ALA A 59 27.15 -17.97 -3.43
N ARG A 60 27.62 -17.69 -4.65
CA ARG A 60 28.86 -18.25 -5.18
C ARG A 60 29.64 -17.11 -5.81
N GLY A 61 30.41 -16.43 -4.95
CA GLY A 61 31.54 -15.57 -5.33
C GLY A 61 31.22 -14.24 -6.01
N GLY A 62 31.43 -13.13 -5.28
CA GLY A 62 31.83 -11.84 -5.86
C GLY A 62 30.70 -10.94 -6.39
N LEU A 63 30.51 -9.80 -5.70
CA LEU A 63 29.68 -8.63 -6.06
C LEU A 63 28.15 -8.85 -6.02
N LEU A 64 27.49 -8.16 -5.08
CA LEU A 64 26.03 -8.07 -4.98
C LEU A 64 25.49 -7.25 -6.16
N GLU A 65 25.31 -7.89 -7.31
CA GLU A 65 24.68 -7.27 -8.48
C GLU A 65 23.17 -7.18 -8.23
N VAL A 66 22.69 -5.99 -7.86
CA VAL A 66 21.26 -5.78 -7.65
C VAL A 66 20.56 -5.80 -9.01
N CYS A 67 19.70 -6.80 -9.23
CA CYS A 67 18.95 -6.92 -10.47
C CYS A 67 17.91 -5.79 -10.59
N PRO A 68 17.97 -4.92 -11.62
CA PRO A 68 17.06 -3.80 -11.77
C PRO A 68 15.66 -4.22 -12.27
N TYR A 69 15.48 -5.47 -12.70
CA TYR A 69 14.24 -5.98 -13.27
C TYR A 69 13.45 -6.80 -12.23
N ARG A 70 12.34 -6.25 -11.75
CA ARG A 70 11.53 -6.86 -10.66
C ARG A 70 10.40 -7.79 -11.12
N GLY A 71 10.35 -8.13 -12.41
CA GLY A 71 9.29 -8.98 -12.98
C GLY A 71 7.90 -8.35 -12.80
N LEU A 72 6.97 -9.10 -12.17
CA LEU A 72 5.60 -8.64 -11.90
C LEU A 72 5.46 -7.82 -10.61
N ALA A 73 6.52 -7.73 -9.79
CA ALA A 73 6.48 -6.93 -8.58
C ALA A 73 6.46 -5.43 -8.94
N ALA A 74 5.63 -4.66 -8.22
CA ALA A 74 5.62 -3.23 -8.37
C ALA A 74 6.91 -2.62 -7.80
N PHE A 75 7.46 -1.61 -8.51
CA PHE A 75 8.54 -0.78 -7.98
C PHE A 75 8.04 0.01 -6.77
N ASP A 76 8.86 0.10 -5.73
CA ASP A 76 8.59 0.90 -4.53
C ASP A 76 9.36 2.23 -4.58
N ALA A 77 9.14 3.11 -3.60
CA ALA A 77 9.82 4.40 -3.48
C ALA A 77 11.36 4.26 -3.42
N ALA A 78 11.85 3.15 -2.87
CA ALA A 78 13.29 2.85 -2.84
C ALA A 78 13.87 2.54 -4.22
N ASP A 79 13.04 2.06 -5.14
CA ASP A 79 13.47 1.66 -6.49
C ASP A 79 13.35 2.82 -7.51
N ALA A 80 13.08 4.04 -7.05
CA ALA A 80 12.84 5.20 -7.92
C ALA A 80 14.00 5.48 -8.89
N GLY A 81 15.23 5.15 -8.51
CA GLY A 81 16.42 5.26 -9.36
C GLY A 81 16.42 4.31 -10.57
N TRP A 82 15.54 3.31 -10.61
CA TRP A 82 15.37 2.38 -11.74
C TRP A 82 14.01 2.52 -12.44
N PHE A 83 13.18 3.49 -12.04
CA PHE A 83 11.86 3.72 -12.61
C PHE A 83 11.90 4.83 -13.66
N PHE A 84 11.82 4.46 -14.94
CA PHE A 84 11.97 5.39 -16.07
C PHE A 84 10.76 5.41 -17.02
N GLY A 85 10.69 6.44 -17.88
CA GLY A 85 9.73 6.52 -18.99
C GLY A 85 8.30 6.90 -18.57
N ARG A 86 8.11 7.26 -17.29
CA ARG A 86 6.82 7.64 -16.71
C ARG A 86 6.79 9.05 -16.14
N ASP A 87 7.82 9.85 -16.41
CA ASP A 87 7.98 11.21 -15.87
C ASP A 87 6.78 12.12 -16.19
N ARG A 88 6.29 12.05 -17.43
CA ARG A 88 5.08 12.81 -17.84
C ARG A 88 3.83 12.42 -17.05
N ALA A 89 3.66 11.12 -16.77
CA ALA A 89 2.52 10.64 -16.00
C ALA A 89 2.64 11.05 -14.52
N THR A 90 3.83 10.94 -13.95
CA THR A 90 4.12 11.42 -12.58
C THR A 90 3.86 12.91 -12.46
N ALA A 91 4.38 13.72 -13.38
CA ALA A 91 4.18 15.18 -13.40
C ALA A 91 2.70 15.56 -13.53
N ALA A 92 1.95 14.85 -14.37
CA ALA A 92 0.50 15.06 -14.50
C ALA A 92 -0.25 14.77 -13.19
N LEU A 93 0.11 13.71 -12.47
CA LEU A 93 -0.47 13.41 -11.16
C LEU A 93 -0.13 14.46 -10.11
N VAL A 94 1.12 14.91 -10.04
CA VAL A 94 1.54 15.99 -9.13
C VAL A 94 0.75 17.27 -9.41
N ARG A 95 0.59 17.64 -10.68
CA ARG A 95 -0.21 18.80 -11.07
C ARG A 95 -1.67 18.65 -10.63
N GLN A 96 -2.30 17.51 -10.91
CA GLN A 96 -3.68 17.26 -10.50
C GLN A 96 -3.88 17.29 -8.98
N LEU A 97 -2.93 16.78 -8.21
CA LEU A 97 -2.96 16.86 -6.75
C LEU A 97 -2.83 18.31 -6.29
N THR A 98 -1.95 19.08 -6.91
CA THR A 98 -1.73 20.50 -6.59
C THR A 98 -2.98 21.33 -6.86
N GLU A 99 -3.61 21.16 -8.02
CA GLU A 99 -4.87 21.83 -8.39
C GLU A 99 -6.03 21.46 -7.45
N ARG A 100 -5.95 20.32 -6.75
CA ARG A 100 -6.97 19.82 -5.83
C ARG A 100 -6.70 20.11 -4.36
N LEU A 101 -5.59 20.78 -4.02
CA LEU A 101 -5.27 21.10 -2.63
C LEU A 101 -6.38 21.91 -1.94
N ASP A 102 -7.01 22.82 -2.69
CA ASP A 102 -8.12 23.67 -2.21
C ASP A 102 -9.51 23.08 -2.53
N GLY A 103 -9.55 21.93 -3.19
CA GLY A 103 -10.77 21.30 -3.69
C GLY A 103 -11.23 20.10 -2.84
N SER A 104 -12.36 19.51 -3.24
CA SER A 104 -12.90 18.31 -2.61
C SER A 104 -12.74 17.06 -3.49
N GLY A 105 -12.41 15.94 -2.87
CA GLY A 105 -12.51 14.60 -3.46
C GLY A 105 -11.17 13.98 -3.91
N PRO A 106 -11.13 12.65 -4.07
CA PRO A 106 -9.89 11.92 -4.36
C PRO A 106 -9.46 12.06 -5.84
N THR A 107 -8.17 11.87 -6.09
CA THR A 107 -7.63 11.67 -7.44
C THR A 107 -7.54 10.17 -7.74
N ALA A 108 -8.14 9.73 -8.85
CA ALA A 108 -8.16 8.33 -9.24
C ALA A 108 -7.21 8.05 -10.42
N VAL A 109 -6.43 6.97 -10.33
CA VAL A 109 -5.56 6.50 -11.41
C VAL A 109 -6.13 5.21 -12.01
N VAL A 110 -6.58 5.28 -13.27
CA VAL A 110 -7.22 4.16 -13.98
C VAL A 110 -6.37 3.75 -15.16
N ALA A 111 -6.07 2.45 -15.27
CA ALA A 111 -5.37 1.84 -16.40
C ALA A 111 -5.55 0.32 -16.36
N ALA A 112 -5.23 -0.37 -17.46
CA ALA A 112 -5.25 -1.82 -17.55
C ALA A 112 -4.36 -2.48 -16.47
N SER A 113 -4.69 -3.73 -16.10
CA SER A 113 -3.85 -4.50 -15.18
C SER A 113 -2.45 -4.69 -15.75
N GLY A 114 -1.42 -4.69 -14.91
CA GLY A 114 -0.03 -4.84 -15.35
C GLY A 114 0.63 -3.58 -15.95
N THR A 115 -0.10 -2.48 -16.18
CA THR A 115 0.49 -1.22 -16.71
C THR A 115 1.39 -0.48 -15.69
N GLY A 116 1.58 -1.03 -14.49
CA GLY A 116 2.45 -0.43 -13.48
C GLY A 116 1.84 0.72 -12.70
N LYS A 117 0.51 0.76 -12.50
CA LYS A 117 -0.17 1.80 -11.70
C LYS A 117 0.40 1.92 -10.29
N THR A 118 0.58 0.79 -9.62
CA THR A 118 1.17 0.74 -8.28
C THR A 118 2.61 1.24 -8.29
N SER A 119 3.39 0.88 -9.32
CA SER A 119 4.75 1.39 -9.52
C SER A 119 4.76 2.91 -9.77
N LEU A 120 3.83 3.42 -10.57
CA LEU A 120 3.69 4.87 -10.80
C LEU A 120 3.39 5.62 -9.51
N LEU A 121 2.50 5.09 -8.68
CA LEU A 121 2.18 5.70 -7.39
C LEU A 121 3.35 5.61 -6.41
N ARG A 122 3.99 4.44 -6.29
CA ARG A 122 5.02 4.19 -5.27
C ARG A 122 6.42 4.65 -5.67
N ALA A 123 6.88 4.37 -6.88
CA ALA A 123 8.22 4.71 -7.36
C ALA A 123 8.27 6.02 -8.15
N GLY A 124 7.13 6.48 -8.68
CA GLY A 124 7.00 7.78 -9.34
C GLY A 124 6.56 8.88 -8.37
N LEU A 125 5.29 8.83 -7.95
CA LEU A 125 4.64 9.91 -7.22
C LEU A 125 5.20 10.11 -5.81
N VAL A 126 5.34 9.04 -5.00
CA VAL A 126 5.78 9.18 -3.60
C VAL A 126 7.17 9.83 -3.46
N PRO A 127 8.19 9.48 -4.26
CA PRO A 127 9.47 10.18 -4.25
C PRO A 127 9.35 11.67 -4.55
N GLU A 128 8.53 12.06 -5.54
CA GLU A 128 8.29 13.48 -5.84
C GLU A 128 7.62 14.21 -4.68
N LEU A 129 6.61 13.61 -4.05
CA LEU A 129 5.99 14.18 -2.85
C LEU A 129 7.01 14.42 -1.74
N ARG A 130 7.92 13.45 -1.50
CA ARG A 130 9.01 13.58 -0.52
C ARG A 130 10.06 14.64 -0.88
N ARG A 131 10.20 14.99 -2.17
CA ARG A 131 11.03 16.12 -2.64
C ARG A 131 10.37 17.47 -2.40
N GLY A 132 9.10 17.50 -1.97
CA GLY A 132 8.39 18.72 -1.65
C GLY A 132 7.84 19.46 -2.87
N VAL A 133 7.47 18.72 -3.93
CA VAL A 133 6.89 19.30 -5.16
C VAL A 133 5.53 19.95 -4.94
N LEU A 134 4.83 19.64 -3.84
CA LEU A 134 3.55 20.27 -3.52
C LEU A 134 3.79 21.65 -2.88
N PRO A 135 3.01 22.68 -3.26
CA PRO A 135 3.14 24.04 -2.72
C PRO A 135 2.53 24.19 -1.32
N VAL A 136 2.72 23.19 -0.45
CA VAL A 136 2.28 23.21 0.94
C VAL A 136 3.49 23.06 1.86
N PRO A 137 3.74 24.01 2.78
CA PRO A 137 4.84 23.92 3.73
C PRO A 137 4.82 22.61 4.52
N GLY A 138 5.96 21.92 4.57
CA GLY A 138 6.10 20.64 5.29
C GLY A 138 5.49 19.41 4.59
N SER A 139 4.94 19.56 3.38
CA SER A 139 4.34 18.46 2.60
C SER A 139 5.29 17.29 2.32
N SER A 140 6.59 17.57 2.19
CA SER A 140 7.63 16.55 2.01
C SER A 140 7.72 15.53 3.15
N ARG A 141 7.19 15.87 4.33
CA ARG A 141 7.19 15.03 5.53
C ARG A 141 5.86 14.34 5.80
N TRP A 142 4.86 14.56 4.95
CA TRP A 142 3.56 13.93 5.16
C TRP A 142 3.68 12.41 5.12
N PRO A 143 3.05 11.68 6.05
CA PRO A 143 3.05 10.23 6.01
C PRO A 143 2.28 9.76 4.77
N VAL A 144 2.87 8.82 4.06
CA VAL A 144 2.21 8.13 2.95
C VAL A 144 1.65 6.83 3.48
N VAL A 145 0.33 6.70 3.40
CA VAL A 145 -0.41 5.53 3.89
C VAL A 145 -1.00 4.79 2.70
N THR A 146 -0.78 3.49 2.63
CA THR A 146 -1.41 2.62 1.64
C THR A 146 -2.42 1.72 2.33
N MET A 147 -3.63 1.64 1.77
CA MET A 147 -4.67 0.72 2.22
C MET A 147 -5.31 0.01 1.03
N HIS A 148 -5.84 -1.18 1.29
CA HIS A 148 -6.70 -1.90 0.36
C HIS A 148 -8.13 -1.86 0.91
N PRO A 149 -9.10 -1.25 0.19
CA PRO A 149 -10.49 -1.27 0.62
C PRO A 149 -10.99 -2.72 0.72
N GLY A 150 -11.22 -3.19 1.94
CA GLY A 150 -11.80 -4.50 2.24
C GLY A 150 -13.29 -4.42 2.58
N GLU A 151 -13.78 -5.32 3.42
CA GLU A 151 -15.19 -5.34 3.88
C GLU A 151 -15.51 -4.18 4.83
N GLN A 152 -14.50 -3.64 5.52
CA GLN A 152 -14.63 -2.51 6.44
C GLN A 152 -13.68 -1.36 6.01
N PRO A 153 -13.93 -0.71 4.87
CA PRO A 153 -13.00 0.27 4.30
C PRO A 153 -12.77 1.48 5.22
N VAL A 154 -13.81 1.91 5.95
CA VAL A 154 -13.70 3.01 6.91
C VAL A 154 -12.89 2.59 8.15
N GLY A 155 -13.09 1.37 8.65
CA GLY A 155 -12.33 0.84 9.78
C GLY A 155 -10.83 0.72 9.45
N GLU A 156 -10.51 0.16 8.28
CA GLU A 156 -9.14 0.07 7.78
C GLU A 156 -8.51 1.46 7.62
N LEU A 157 -9.23 2.43 7.03
CA LEU A 157 -8.74 3.80 6.90
C LEU A 157 -8.40 4.41 8.26
N LEU A 158 -9.32 4.32 9.24
CA LEU A 158 -9.12 4.89 10.57
C LEU A 158 -7.94 4.24 11.29
N SER A 159 -7.80 2.92 11.21
CA SER A 159 -6.67 2.18 11.76
C SER A 159 -5.34 2.66 11.18
N ARG A 160 -5.26 2.74 9.85
CA ARG A 160 -4.05 3.19 9.16
C ARG A 160 -3.70 4.65 9.43
N LEU A 161 -4.70 5.52 9.57
CA LEU A 161 -4.50 6.91 9.98
C LEU A 161 -4.01 7.01 11.43
N ALA A 162 -4.55 6.19 12.34
CA ALA A 162 -4.10 6.15 13.73
C ALA A 162 -2.62 5.75 13.81
N ASP A 163 -2.20 4.69 13.11
CA ASP A 163 -0.80 4.27 13.03
C ASP A 163 0.11 5.39 12.48
N ALA A 164 -0.31 6.01 11.37
CA ALA A 164 0.46 7.03 10.68
C ALA A 164 0.56 8.35 11.44
N THR A 165 -0.41 8.65 12.31
CA THR A 165 -0.46 9.90 13.10
C THR A 165 -0.11 9.71 14.57
N ALA A 166 -0.07 8.46 15.06
CA ALA A 166 -0.03 8.10 16.48
C ALA A 166 -1.22 8.69 17.27
N ALA A 167 -2.37 8.85 16.61
CA ALA A 167 -3.62 9.27 17.25
C ALA A 167 -4.39 8.08 17.81
N ASP A 168 -5.27 8.34 18.78
CA ASP A 168 -6.23 7.37 19.28
C ASP A 168 -7.26 7.01 18.18
N PRO A 169 -7.37 5.72 17.77
CA PRO A 169 -8.36 5.28 16.79
C PRO A 169 -9.80 5.64 17.17
N ASP A 170 -10.15 5.61 18.46
CA ASP A 170 -11.50 5.94 18.92
C ASP A 170 -11.78 7.44 18.83
N HIS A 171 -10.77 8.27 19.04
CA HIS A 171 -10.87 9.71 18.79
C HIS A 171 -11.15 10.00 17.31
N LEU A 172 -10.40 9.39 16.38
CA LEU A 172 -10.62 9.56 14.95
C LEU A 172 -12.01 9.06 14.52
N ARG A 173 -12.45 7.92 15.07
CA ARG A 173 -13.78 7.36 14.82
C ARG A 173 -14.89 8.30 15.28
N ARG A 174 -14.80 8.83 16.51
CA ARG A 174 -15.76 9.82 17.04
C ARG A 174 -15.79 11.10 16.22
N ALA A 175 -14.63 11.57 15.76
CA ALA A 175 -14.56 12.75 14.89
C ALA A 175 -15.31 12.52 13.59
N LEU A 176 -15.13 11.34 12.96
CA LEU A 176 -15.83 10.98 11.74
C LEU A 176 -17.34 10.81 11.95
N THR A 177 -17.77 10.09 12.98
CA THR A 177 -19.21 9.80 13.19
C THR A 177 -19.98 11.01 13.70
N GLY A 178 -19.38 11.87 14.54
CA GLY A 178 -20.03 13.03 15.12
C GLY A 178 -19.93 14.32 14.29
N GLY A 179 -18.84 14.49 13.54
CA GLY A 179 -18.55 15.75 12.82
C GLY A 179 -18.20 15.58 11.34
N GLY A 180 -18.34 14.36 10.80
CA GLY A 180 -18.08 14.07 9.40
C GLY A 180 -16.62 14.13 8.98
N THR A 181 -16.39 14.18 7.67
CA THR A 181 -15.04 14.18 7.07
C THR A 181 -14.21 15.41 7.45
N GLY A 182 -14.85 16.57 7.61
CA GLY A 182 -14.17 17.80 8.03
C GLY A 182 -13.62 17.72 9.46
N ALA A 183 -14.36 17.12 10.40
CA ALA A 183 -13.88 16.91 11.76
C ALA A 183 -12.76 15.86 11.81
N LEU A 184 -12.86 14.78 11.03
CA LEU A 184 -11.78 13.81 10.88
C LEU A 184 -10.51 14.47 10.32
N ALA A 185 -10.62 15.28 9.27
CA ALA A 185 -9.47 15.97 8.66
C ALA A 185 -8.76 16.89 9.67
N ARG A 186 -9.52 17.64 10.48
CA ARG A 186 -8.96 18.47 11.57
C ARG A 186 -8.26 17.64 12.64
N ALA A 187 -8.84 16.51 13.05
CA ALA A 187 -8.23 15.62 14.04
C ALA A 187 -6.90 15.03 13.54
N VAL A 188 -6.86 14.59 12.27
CA VAL A 188 -5.63 14.11 11.62
C VAL A 188 -4.58 15.22 11.53
N HIS A 189 -4.97 16.43 11.09
CA HIS A 189 -4.06 17.57 10.99
C HIS A 189 -3.48 17.96 12.36
N ALA A 190 -4.31 17.99 13.40
CA ALA A 190 -3.88 18.25 14.76
C ALA A 190 -2.90 17.18 15.28
N ALA A 191 -3.12 15.90 14.96
CA ALA A 191 -2.22 14.82 15.35
C ALA A 191 -0.86 14.90 14.62
N LEU A 192 -0.86 15.23 13.33
CA LEU A 192 0.37 15.42 12.55
C LEU A 192 1.23 16.56 13.09
N ASN A 193 0.61 17.67 13.50
CA ASN A 193 1.32 18.84 14.02
C ASN A 193 1.90 18.63 15.44
N ARG A 194 1.46 17.60 16.17
CA ARG A 194 1.96 17.26 17.51
C ARG A 194 3.19 16.37 17.51
N ARG A 195 3.56 15.76 16.37
CA ARG A 195 4.75 14.90 16.31
C ARG A 195 6.03 15.74 16.46
N PRO A 196 6.96 15.35 17.36
CA PRO A 196 8.25 16.00 17.46
C PRO A 196 9.04 15.88 16.13
N ARG A 197 9.81 16.93 15.81
CA ARG A 197 10.52 17.10 14.54
C ARG A 197 11.70 16.17 14.35
#